data_AF-A0A4U9VXK8-F1
#
_entry.id   AF-A0A4U9VXK8-F1
#
_cell.length_a   1.000
_cell.length_b   1.000
_cell.length_c   1.000
_cell.angle_alpha   90.00
_cell.angle_beta   90.00
_cell.angle_gamma   90.00
#
_symmetry.space_group_name_H-M   'P 1'
#
loop_
_entity.id
_entity.type
_entity.pdbx_description
1 polymer ?
#
loop_
_entity_poly.entity_id
_entity_poly.type
_entity_poly.pdbx_seq_one_letter_code
_entity_poly.pdbx_strand_id
1 'polypeptide(L)'
;MRMSARMRLHTLLDEGSEVELGSELEPKDVLKFKDSKKYKDRLVAAQKATGEKDALVVMKGTLYGMPIVAASFEFAFIGGSMSSVVGARFVRAVEQALEDNCPLVCFSASGGARMQEALMSLMQMAKTSAALAKLQERGLPYISVLTDPTMGGVSASLAMLGDINIAEPKALIGFAGPRVIEQTVREKLPPGFQRSEFLIEKGAIDMIVRRPVMRQTLASILSKLTNQPQPHFDEAAPVIAQENQADA
;
A
#
# COMPACT_ATOMS: atom_id res chain seq x y z
N MET A 1 -15.00 -2.23 7.21
CA MET A 1 -15.26 -3.05 6.02
C MET A 1 -14.01 -3.08 5.14
N ARG A 2 -13.66 -4.21 4.51
CA ARG A 2 -12.52 -4.28 3.58
C ARG A 2 -12.90 -3.69 2.22
N MET A 3 -11.94 -3.11 1.53
CA MET A 3 -12.08 -2.53 0.20
C MET A 3 -11.11 -3.25 -0.74
N SER A 4 -11.57 -3.66 -1.92
CA SER A 4 -10.70 -4.32 -2.90
C SER A 4 -9.69 -3.34 -3.48
N ALA A 5 -8.59 -3.87 -4.00
CA ALA A 5 -7.52 -3.08 -4.61
C ALA A 5 -8.04 -2.23 -5.78
N ARG A 6 -8.80 -2.87 -6.68
CA ARG A 6 -9.37 -2.21 -7.86
C ARG A 6 -10.36 -1.11 -7.47
N MET A 7 -11.25 -1.39 -6.51
CA MET A 7 -12.20 -0.39 -6.02
C MET A 7 -11.46 0.81 -5.40
N ARG A 8 -10.38 0.56 -4.64
CA ARG A 8 -9.54 1.63 -4.08
C ARG A 8 -9.02 2.56 -5.16
N LEU A 9 -8.46 2.00 -6.24
CA LEU A 9 -7.90 2.78 -7.35
C LEU A 9 -8.99 3.57 -8.09
N HIS A 10 -10.15 2.97 -8.39
CA HIS A 10 -11.26 3.69 -9.02
C HIS A 10 -11.82 4.83 -8.15
N THR A 11 -11.83 4.68 -6.81
CA THR A 11 -12.24 5.80 -5.94
C THR A 11 -11.18 6.90 -5.83
N LEU A 12 -9.91 6.58 -6.09
CA LEU A 12 -8.82 7.55 -6.05
C LEU A 12 -8.66 8.31 -7.37
N LEU A 13 -8.72 7.62 -8.51
CA LEU A 13 -8.47 8.20 -9.82
C LEU A 13 -9.72 8.90 -10.37
N ASP A 14 -9.53 9.87 -11.28
CA ASP A 14 -10.63 10.49 -12.01
C ASP A 14 -11.29 9.47 -12.94
N GLU A 15 -12.62 9.52 -13.05
CA GLU A 15 -13.39 8.56 -13.83
C GLU A 15 -12.98 8.57 -15.31
N GLY A 16 -12.66 7.40 -15.85
CA GLY A 16 -12.27 7.22 -17.25
C GLY A 16 -10.81 7.57 -17.55
N SER A 17 -10.04 8.01 -16.55
CA SER A 17 -8.59 8.28 -16.71
C SER A 17 -7.72 7.04 -16.53
N GLU A 18 -8.27 5.98 -15.94
CA GLU A 18 -7.50 4.83 -15.49
C GLU A 18 -6.98 3.95 -16.63
N VAL A 19 -5.69 3.62 -16.56
CA VAL A 19 -5.03 2.66 -17.44
C VAL A 19 -4.24 1.68 -16.58
N GLU A 20 -4.63 0.42 -16.58
CA GLU A 20 -3.96 -0.64 -15.80
C GLU A 20 -2.57 -0.96 -16.37
N LEU A 21 -1.59 -1.12 -15.48
CA LEU A 21 -0.19 -1.40 -15.82
C LEU A 21 0.25 -2.77 -15.28
N GLY A 22 1.08 -3.48 -16.03
CA GLY A 22 1.58 -4.80 -15.60
C GLY A 22 0.48 -5.86 -15.54
N SER A 23 -0.62 -5.67 -16.27
CA SER A 23 -1.75 -6.60 -16.33
C SER A 23 -1.35 -7.90 -17.05
N GLU A 24 -0.29 -7.89 -17.86
CA GLU A 24 0.31 -9.05 -18.50
C GLU A 24 1.13 -9.94 -17.53
N LEU A 25 1.47 -9.44 -16.34
CA LEU A 25 2.30 -10.17 -15.37
C LEU A 25 1.48 -11.18 -14.57
N GLU A 26 1.94 -12.43 -14.56
CA GLU A 26 1.28 -13.56 -13.88
C GLU A 26 2.27 -14.41 -13.06
N PRO A 27 1.83 -14.95 -11.91
CA PRO A 27 2.70 -15.74 -11.04
C PRO A 27 2.98 -17.13 -11.63
N LYS A 28 4.19 -17.63 -11.39
CA LYS A 28 4.62 -18.97 -11.78
C LYS A 28 5.21 -19.70 -10.58
N ASP A 29 4.79 -20.94 -10.37
CA ASP A 29 5.34 -21.81 -9.31
C ASP A 29 6.66 -22.45 -9.79
N VAL A 30 7.76 -21.70 -9.62
CA VAL A 30 9.11 -22.14 -10.00
C VAL A 30 9.66 -23.19 -9.04
N LEU A 31 9.30 -23.10 -7.75
CA LEU A 31 9.80 -23.97 -6.69
C LEU A 31 9.01 -25.29 -6.56
N LYS A 32 7.91 -25.43 -7.31
CA LYS A 32 6.95 -26.55 -7.18
C LYS A 32 6.49 -26.70 -5.73
N PHE A 33 6.23 -25.57 -5.06
CA PHE A 33 6.02 -25.50 -3.63
C PHE A 33 4.73 -26.22 -3.21
N LYS A 34 4.81 -27.00 -2.14
CA LYS A 34 3.66 -27.70 -1.56
C LYS A 34 3.72 -27.68 -0.04
N ASP A 35 2.64 -27.20 0.55
CA ASP A 35 2.33 -27.41 1.97
C ASP A 35 1.07 -28.29 2.09
N SER A 36 0.16 -27.96 3.01
CA SER A 36 -1.24 -28.43 3.00
C SER A 36 -1.93 -28.41 1.62
N LYS A 37 -1.57 -27.47 0.75
CA LYS A 37 -2.05 -27.32 -0.63
C LYS A 37 -0.87 -27.01 -1.55
N LYS A 38 -0.98 -27.36 -2.84
CA LYS A 38 0.02 -26.94 -3.83
C LYS A 38 -0.12 -25.43 -4.04
N TYR A 39 0.99 -24.74 -4.27
CA TYR A 39 0.97 -23.28 -4.49
C TYR A 39 0.11 -22.91 -5.71
N LYS A 40 0.21 -23.66 -6.81
CA LYS A 40 -0.64 -23.49 -7.99
C LYS A 40 -2.15 -23.50 -7.67
N ASP A 41 -2.59 -24.37 -6.77
CA ASP A 41 -4.01 -24.46 -6.38
C ASP A 41 -4.43 -23.24 -5.56
N ARG A 42 -3.53 -22.72 -4.71
CA ARG A 42 -3.76 -21.46 -3.97
C ARG A 42 -3.89 -20.27 -4.91
N LEU A 43 -3.05 -20.20 -5.95
CA LEU A 43 -3.11 -19.16 -6.97
C LEU A 43 -4.44 -19.19 -7.71
N VAL A 44 -4.85 -20.35 -8.24
CA VAL A 44 -6.11 -20.50 -8.96
C VAL A 44 -7.30 -20.13 -8.07
N ALA A 45 -7.30 -20.55 -6.81
CA ALA A 45 -8.36 -20.21 -5.86
C ALA A 45 -8.42 -18.70 -5.57
N ALA A 46 -7.27 -18.04 -5.36
CA ALA A 46 -7.19 -16.61 -5.12
C ALA A 46 -7.63 -15.80 -6.35
N GLN A 47 -7.18 -16.18 -7.54
CA GLN A 47 -7.59 -15.58 -8.81
C GLN A 47 -9.10 -15.70 -9.02
N LYS A 48 -9.69 -16.87 -8.77
CA LYS A 48 -11.14 -17.06 -8.85
C LYS A 48 -11.91 -16.23 -7.82
N ALA A 49 -11.39 -16.08 -6.60
CA ALA A 49 -12.06 -15.37 -5.53
C ALA A 49 -12.00 -13.84 -5.68
N THR A 50 -10.93 -13.32 -6.28
CA THR A 50 -10.67 -11.87 -6.37
C THR A 50 -10.87 -11.29 -7.76
N GLY A 51 -10.75 -12.12 -8.81
CA GLY A 51 -10.67 -11.65 -10.20
C GLY A 51 -9.31 -11.07 -10.58
N GLU A 52 -8.36 -11.00 -9.64
CA GLU A 52 -7.03 -10.41 -9.87
C GLU A 52 -5.98 -11.46 -10.20
N LYS A 53 -4.93 -11.08 -10.92
CA LYS A 53 -3.82 -11.98 -11.29
C LYS A 53 -2.84 -12.23 -10.14
N ASP A 54 -2.59 -11.21 -9.34
CA ASP A 54 -1.79 -11.26 -8.11
C ASP A 54 -2.25 -10.12 -7.15
N ALA A 55 -1.62 -10.03 -5.98
CA ALA A 55 -1.99 -9.21 -4.83
C ALA A 55 -1.69 -7.72 -4.96
N LEU A 56 -1.26 -7.21 -6.13
CA LEU A 56 -1.04 -5.78 -6.35
C LEU A 56 -1.65 -5.39 -7.69
N VAL A 57 -2.51 -4.39 -7.68
CA VAL A 57 -3.05 -3.75 -8.88
C VAL A 57 -2.36 -2.40 -9.03
N VAL A 58 -1.97 -2.06 -10.26
CA VAL A 58 -1.29 -0.80 -10.57
C VAL A 58 -2.04 -0.14 -11.72
N MET A 59 -2.34 1.15 -11.57
CA MET A 59 -3.00 1.96 -12.57
C MET A 59 -2.29 3.30 -12.67
N LYS A 60 -2.16 3.83 -13.88
CA LYS A 60 -1.97 5.27 -14.08
C LYS A 60 -3.30 5.93 -14.36
N GLY A 61 -3.40 7.22 -14.10
CA GLY A 61 -4.57 8.03 -14.41
C GLY A 61 -4.35 9.44 -13.93
N THR A 62 -5.43 10.13 -13.60
CA THR A 62 -5.36 11.47 -13.02
C THR A 62 -6.05 11.54 -11.66
N LEU A 63 -5.64 12.50 -10.84
CA LEU A 63 -6.25 12.85 -9.56
C LEU A 63 -6.53 14.35 -9.56
N TYR A 64 -7.80 14.74 -9.75
CA TYR A 64 -8.19 16.13 -10.00
C TYR A 64 -7.41 16.74 -11.19
N GLY A 65 -7.28 15.97 -12.28
CA GLY A 65 -6.55 16.35 -13.49
C GLY A 65 -5.03 16.25 -13.40
N MET A 66 -4.45 16.05 -12.20
CA MET A 66 -3.02 15.83 -12.04
C MET A 66 -2.64 14.40 -12.45
N PRO A 67 -1.67 14.19 -13.36
CA PRO A 67 -1.22 12.84 -13.70
C PRO A 67 -0.59 12.19 -12.47
N ILE A 68 -0.98 10.96 -12.16
CA ILE A 68 -0.40 10.16 -11.08
C ILE A 68 -0.34 8.68 -11.46
N VAL A 69 0.57 7.95 -10.81
CA VAL A 69 0.54 6.50 -10.75
C VAL A 69 0.07 6.06 -9.37
N ALA A 70 -0.81 5.06 -9.32
CA ALA A 70 -1.33 4.51 -8.09
C ALA A 70 -1.24 2.98 -8.07
N ALA A 71 -0.88 2.43 -6.91
CA ALA A 71 -0.83 1.00 -6.66
C ALA A 71 -1.67 0.65 -5.43
N SER A 72 -2.37 -0.48 -5.44
CA SER A 72 -3.14 -0.94 -4.28
C SER A 72 -3.01 -2.45 -4.11
N PHE A 73 -2.77 -2.87 -2.87
CA PHE A 73 -2.73 -4.28 -2.51
C PHE A 73 -4.13 -4.90 -2.41
N GLU A 74 -4.27 -6.14 -2.88
CA GLU A 74 -5.47 -6.96 -2.73
C GLU A 74 -5.25 -7.97 -1.60
N PHE A 75 -5.64 -7.61 -0.37
CA PHE A 75 -5.40 -8.48 0.78
C PHE A 75 -6.16 -9.82 0.67
N ALA A 76 -7.29 -9.87 -0.04
CA ALA A 76 -7.99 -11.14 -0.28
C ALA A 76 -7.15 -12.12 -1.11
N PHE A 77 -6.19 -11.62 -1.90
CA PHE A 77 -5.25 -12.44 -2.65
C PHE A 77 -4.11 -12.92 -1.74
N ILE A 78 -4.28 -14.09 -1.12
CA ILE A 78 -3.26 -14.75 -0.28
C ILE A 78 -2.68 -13.79 0.78
N GLY A 79 -3.58 -13.06 1.46
CA GLY A 79 -3.21 -12.11 2.52
C GLY A 79 -2.41 -10.90 2.02
N GLY A 80 -2.54 -10.52 0.75
CA GLY A 80 -1.76 -9.43 0.17
C GLY A 80 -0.26 -9.70 0.15
N SER A 81 0.14 -10.98 0.21
CA SER A 81 1.55 -11.34 0.41
C SER A 81 2.41 -10.91 -0.77
N MET A 82 3.56 -10.29 -0.50
CA MET A 82 4.46 -9.79 -1.53
C MET A 82 5.16 -10.94 -2.26
N SER A 83 4.78 -11.15 -3.52
CA SER A 83 5.36 -12.10 -4.47
C SER A 83 6.30 -11.41 -5.46
N SER A 84 6.96 -12.21 -6.30
CA SER A 84 7.72 -11.74 -7.46
C SER A 84 6.90 -10.83 -8.38
N VAL A 85 5.61 -11.13 -8.58
CA VAL A 85 4.70 -10.30 -9.38
C VAL A 85 4.35 -9.00 -8.67
N VAL A 86 4.09 -9.04 -7.35
CA VAL A 86 3.86 -7.81 -6.56
C VAL A 86 5.06 -6.87 -6.70
N GLY A 87 6.28 -7.38 -6.50
CA GLY A 87 7.47 -6.56 -6.66
C GLY A 87 7.73 -6.12 -8.10
N ALA A 88 7.38 -6.92 -9.11
CA ALA A 88 7.50 -6.52 -10.52
C ALA A 88 6.48 -5.44 -10.91
N ARG A 89 5.21 -5.57 -10.49
CA ARG A 89 4.18 -4.57 -10.72
C ARG A 89 4.49 -3.26 -10.00
N PHE A 90 4.98 -3.32 -8.77
CA PHE A 90 5.39 -2.12 -8.04
C PHE A 90 6.56 -1.41 -8.74
N VAL A 91 7.57 -2.15 -9.21
CA VAL A 91 8.65 -1.57 -10.02
C VAL A 91 8.11 -0.95 -11.30
N ARG A 92 7.16 -1.59 -11.99
CA ARG A 92 6.50 -1.00 -13.16
C ARG A 92 5.76 0.30 -12.83
N ALA A 93 5.16 0.40 -11.64
CA ALA A 93 4.55 1.64 -11.16
C ALA A 93 5.58 2.77 -11.02
N VAL A 94 6.73 2.45 -10.41
CA VAL A 94 7.84 3.40 -10.25
C VAL A 94 8.43 3.81 -11.59
N GLU A 95 8.66 2.85 -12.50
CA GLU A 95 9.15 3.11 -13.85
C GLU A 95 8.18 4.02 -14.62
N GLN A 96 6.88 3.73 -14.57
CA GLN A 96 5.89 4.58 -15.22
C GLN A 96 5.85 5.99 -14.61
N ALA A 97 5.94 6.11 -13.28
CA ALA A 97 5.98 7.42 -12.60
C ALA A 97 7.23 8.23 -12.99
N LEU A 98 8.38 7.56 -13.17
CA LEU A 98 9.62 8.15 -13.68
C LEU A 98 9.48 8.59 -15.14
N GLU A 99 8.91 7.73 -16.00
CA GLU A 99 8.67 8.00 -17.43
C GLU A 99 7.73 9.20 -17.62
N ASP A 100 6.61 9.22 -16.88
CA ASP A 100 5.58 10.27 -16.96
C ASP A 100 5.92 11.50 -16.10
N ASN A 101 7.04 11.45 -15.36
CA ASN A 101 7.49 12.48 -14.43
C ASN A 101 6.38 12.95 -13.46
N CYS A 102 5.73 11.99 -12.82
CA CYS A 102 4.55 12.22 -11.99
C CYS A 102 4.64 11.51 -10.62
N PRO A 103 3.79 11.89 -9.64
CA PRO A 103 3.75 11.25 -8.33
C PRO A 103 3.36 9.77 -8.34
N LEU A 104 3.77 9.08 -7.28
CA LEU A 104 3.35 7.71 -6.98
C LEU A 104 2.60 7.64 -5.63
N VAL A 105 1.47 6.93 -5.61
CA VAL A 105 0.75 6.59 -4.37
C VAL A 105 0.63 5.07 -4.25
N CYS A 106 0.89 4.50 -3.07
CA CYS A 106 0.68 3.07 -2.82
C CYS A 106 -0.17 2.79 -1.58
N PHE A 107 -1.29 2.10 -1.75
CA PHE A 107 -2.09 1.56 -0.65
C PHE A 107 -1.61 0.15 -0.28
N SER A 108 -0.93 0.06 0.86
CA SER A 108 -0.37 -1.19 1.37
C SER A 108 -1.39 -1.94 2.23
N ALA A 109 -1.54 -3.23 1.96
CA ALA A 109 -2.35 -4.17 2.72
C ALA A 109 -1.72 -5.57 2.58
N SER A 110 -0.94 -6.01 3.56
CA SER A 110 -0.17 -7.25 3.46
C SER A 110 0.04 -7.92 4.80
N GLY A 111 0.02 -9.25 4.79
CA GLY A 111 0.49 -10.10 5.90
C GLY A 111 2.00 -10.36 5.89
N GLY A 112 2.74 -9.91 4.85
CA GLY A 112 4.18 -10.09 4.72
C GLY A 112 4.64 -10.64 3.36
N ALA A 113 5.80 -11.27 3.32
CA ALA A 113 6.36 -11.87 2.11
C ALA A 113 5.66 -13.19 1.74
N ARG A 114 5.57 -13.52 0.45
CA ARG A 114 4.95 -14.77 -0.01
C ARG A 114 5.88 -15.95 0.19
N MET A 115 5.68 -16.69 1.29
CA MET A 115 6.50 -17.84 1.67
C MET A 115 6.65 -18.88 0.58
N GLN A 116 5.64 -19.07 -0.28
CA GLN A 116 5.65 -20.05 -1.37
C GLN A 116 6.70 -19.72 -2.44
N GLU A 117 7.20 -18.49 -2.50
CA GLU A 117 8.28 -18.07 -3.40
C GLU A 117 9.60 -17.82 -2.65
N ALA A 118 9.63 -18.07 -1.33
CA ALA A 118 10.80 -18.04 -0.46
C ALA A 118 11.72 -16.81 -0.69
N LEU A 119 12.98 -17.05 -1.05
CA LEU A 119 14.00 -16.01 -1.27
C LEU A 119 13.58 -15.01 -2.35
N MET A 120 12.84 -15.43 -3.37
CA MET A 120 12.37 -14.50 -4.41
C MET A 120 11.46 -13.44 -3.81
N SER A 121 10.59 -13.79 -2.87
CA SER A 121 9.75 -12.82 -2.15
C SER A 121 10.55 -11.89 -1.25
N LEU A 122 11.58 -12.41 -0.57
CA LEU A 122 12.47 -11.56 0.24
C LEU A 122 13.17 -10.51 -0.61
N MET A 123 13.71 -10.92 -1.77
CA MET A 123 14.41 -10.01 -2.68
C MET A 123 13.53 -8.91 -3.26
N GLN A 124 12.19 -9.05 -3.22
CA GLN A 124 11.29 -7.97 -3.63
C GLN A 124 11.39 -6.76 -2.71
N MET A 125 11.75 -6.94 -1.43
CA MET A 125 12.03 -5.81 -0.53
C MET A 125 13.16 -4.95 -1.08
N ALA A 126 14.33 -5.57 -1.32
CA ALA A 126 15.48 -4.87 -1.87
C ALA A 126 15.18 -4.26 -3.25
N LYS A 127 14.49 -4.99 -4.13
CA LYS A 127 14.16 -4.52 -5.48
C LYS A 127 13.24 -3.30 -5.47
N THR A 128 12.17 -3.33 -4.67
CA THR A 128 11.20 -2.23 -4.61
C THR A 128 11.79 -1.01 -3.91
N SER A 129 12.58 -1.19 -2.85
CA SER A 129 13.33 -0.11 -2.20
C SER A 129 14.35 0.53 -3.15
N ALA A 130 15.08 -0.26 -3.94
CA ALA A 130 16.02 0.27 -4.93
C ALA A 130 15.32 1.05 -6.05
N ALA A 131 14.10 0.65 -6.44
CA ALA A 131 13.30 1.43 -7.38
C ALA A 131 12.84 2.75 -6.76
N LEU A 132 12.37 2.75 -5.52
CA LEU A 132 11.99 3.97 -4.81
C LEU A 132 13.15 4.96 -4.64
N ALA A 133 14.37 4.47 -4.43
CA ALA A 133 15.56 5.32 -4.38
C ALA A 133 15.72 6.15 -5.68
N LYS A 134 15.48 5.55 -6.84
CA LYS A 134 15.51 6.28 -8.13
C LYS A 134 14.41 7.33 -8.24
N LEU A 135 13.22 7.05 -7.69
CA LEU A 135 12.11 7.99 -7.65
C LEU A 135 12.44 9.20 -6.78
N GLN A 136 13.05 8.96 -5.62
CA GLN A 136 13.52 9.98 -4.69
C GLN A 136 14.66 10.82 -5.29
N GLU A 137 15.65 10.20 -5.96
CA GLU A 137 16.73 10.90 -6.67
C GLU A 137 16.20 11.82 -7.77
N ARG A 138 15.07 11.46 -8.39
CA ARG A 138 14.38 12.28 -9.39
C ARG A 138 13.58 13.43 -8.77
N GLY A 139 13.36 13.41 -7.45
CA GLY A 139 12.54 14.40 -6.73
C GLY A 139 11.03 14.24 -6.97
N LEU A 140 10.57 13.04 -7.34
CA LEU A 140 9.15 12.75 -7.53
C LEU A 140 8.55 12.22 -6.22
N PRO A 141 7.40 12.78 -5.77
CA PRO A 141 6.85 12.41 -4.48
C PRO A 141 6.22 11.01 -4.50
N TYR A 142 6.55 10.23 -3.49
CA TYR A 142 5.94 8.95 -3.17
C TYR A 142 5.20 9.02 -1.83
N ILE A 143 3.88 8.83 -1.87
CA ILE A 143 3.06 8.72 -0.67
C ILE A 143 2.72 7.24 -0.41
N SER A 144 3.11 6.75 0.77
CA SER A 144 2.71 5.42 1.23
C SER A 144 1.47 5.52 2.11
N VAL A 145 0.42 4.77 1.76
CA VAL A 145 -0.82 4.70 2.53
C VAL A 145 -0.94 3.32 3.16
N LEU A 146 -0.74 3.23 4.46
CA LEU A 146 -0.76 1.99 5.24
C LEU A 146 -2.18 1.68 5.70
N THR A 147 -2.70 0.54 5.26
CA THR A 147 -4.07 0.09 5.59
C THR A 147 -4.06 -1.19 6.42
N ASP A 148 -5.22 -1.54 6.98
CA ASP A 148 -5.34 -2.68 7.88
C ASP A 148 -5.43 -4.03 7.15
N PRO A 149 -4.47 -4.96 7.33
CA PRO A 149 -3.17 -4.82 8.02
C PRO A 149 -2.00 -4.57 7.05
N THR A 150 -0.90 -3.98 7.53
CA THR A 150 0.37 -3.83 6.80
C THR A 150 1.53 -4.37 7.62
N MET A 151 1.93 -5.62 7.35
CA MET A 151 2.86 -6.36 8.20
C MET A 151 4.09 -6.89 7.45
N GLY A 152 5.12 -7.31 8.20
CA GLY A 152 6.23 -8.11 7.68
C GLY A 152 7.07 -7.39 6.63
N GLY A 153 7.48 -8.14 5.60
CA GLY A 153 8.40 -7.65 4.57
C GLY A 153 7.89 -6.42 3.81
N VAL A 154 6.58 -6.22 3.69
CA VAL A 154 6.02 -5.01 3.05
C VAL A 154 6.17 -3.80 3.98
N SER A 155 5.84 -3.96 5.27
CA SER A 155 6.02 -2.90 6.28
C SER A 155 7.48 -2.48 6.49
N ALA A 156 8.43 -3.39 6.22
CA ALA A 156 9.86 -3.14 6.32
C ALA A 156 10.52 -2.82 4.97
N SER A 157 9.73 -2.48 3.95
CA SER A 157 10.25 -2.06 2.64
C SER A 157 9.37 -0.94 2.07
N LEU A 158 8.75 -1.13 0.91
CA LEU A 158 8.02 -0.09 0.18
C LEU A 158 6.97 0.66 1.01
N ALA A 159 6.35 0.03 2.02
CA ALA A 159 5.26 0.65 2.78
C ALA A 159 5.71 1.66 3.85
N MET A 160 7.02 1.76 4.13
CA MET A 160 7.57 2.68 5.16
C MET A 160 8.68 3.57 4.58
N LEU A 161 8.77 3.63 3.25
CA LEU A 161 9.73 4.45 2.50
C LEU A 161 9.03 5.57 1.73
N GLY A 162 7.83 5.96 2.15
CA GLY A 162 7.15 7.14 1.61
C GLY A 162 7.87 8.41 2.03
N ASP A 163 7.84 9.43 1.16
CA ASP A 163 8.15 10.81 1.57
C ASP A 163 7.14 11.28 2.63
N ILE A 164 5.91 10.77 2.53
CA ILE A 164 4.86 10.90 3.54
C ILE A 164 4.22 9.52 3.72
N ASN A 165 4.21 9.04 4.97
CA ASN A 165 3.51 7.84 5.41
C ASN A 165 2.17 8.23 6.04
N ILE A 166 1.08 7.82 5.41
CA ILE A 166 -0.29 8.04 5.85
C ILE A 166 -0.88 6.72 6.33
N ALA A 167 -1.55 6.68 7.48
CA ALA A 167 -2.28 5.50 7.91
C ALA A 167 -3.80 5.72 7.90
N GLU A 168 -4.57 4.67 7.62
CA GLU A 168 -6.00 4.67 7.94
C GLU A 168 -6.22 4.50 9.46
N PRO A 169 -7.33 5.01 10.04
CA PRO A 169 -7.61 4.85 11.47
C PRO A 169 -7.62 3.37 11.90
N LYS A 170 -7.04 3.10 13.07
CA LYS A 170 -6.98 1.78 13.71
C LYS A 170 -6.30 0.68 12.87
N ALA A 171 -5.55 1.02 11.82
CA ALA A 171 -4.86 0.04 11.01
C ALA A 171 -3.76 -0.67 11.81
N LEU A 172 -3.66 -2.00 11.69
CA LEU A 172 -2.60 -2.78 12.30
C LEU A 172 -1.37 -2.78 11.39
N ILE A 173 -0.28 -2.19 11.86
CA ILE A 173 0.94 -1.99 11.06
C ILE A 173 2.16 -2.39 11.91
N GLY A 174 3.08 -3.16 11.32
CA GLY A 174 4.36 -3.43 11.94
C GLY A 174 5.10 -4.65 11.40
N PHE A 175 6.39 -4.74 11.74
CA PHE A 175 7.25 -5.78 11.19
C PHE A 175 6.85 -7.19 11.62
N ALA A 176 6.78 -7.46 12.93
CA ALA A 176 6.38 -8.76 13.47
C ALA A 176 4.91 -8.72 13.90
N GLY A 177 4.19 -9.84 13.74
CA GLY A 177 2.82 -9.94 14.24
C GLY A 177 2.75 -9.87 15.77
N PRO A 178 1.70 -9.27 16.36
CA PRO A 178 1.60 -9.06 17.81
C PRO A 178 1.71 -10.39 18.58
N ARG A 179 1.11 -11.46 18.05
CA ARG A 179 1.21 -12.82 18.62
C ARG A 179 2.65 -13.32 18.74
N VAL A 180 3.50 -13.06 17.75
CA VAL A 180 4.91 -13.48 17.77
C VAL A 180 5.69 -12.68 18.80
N ILE A 181 5.38 -11.39 18.93
CA ILE A 181 6.03 -10.50 19.90
C ILE A 181 5.65 -10.91 21.34
N GLU A 182 4.37 -11.13 21.63
CA GLU A 182 3.89 -11.60 22.94
C GLU A 182 4.56 -12.91 23.37
N GLN A 183 4.69 -13.86 22.44
CA GLN A 183 5.35 -15.14 22.71
C GLN A 183 6.84 -14.99 23.02
N THR A 184 7.49 -13.99 22.43
CA THR A 184 8.92 -13.73 22.59
C THR A 184 9.22 -13.00 23.90
N VAL A 185 8.48 -11.93 24.18
CA VAL A 185 8.68 -11.09 25.37
C VAL A 185 8.01 -11.71 26.61
N ARG A 186 7.03 -12.60 26.42
CA ARG A 186 6.24 -13.25 27.48
C ARG A 186 5.48 -12.25 28.36
N GLU A 187 5.13 -11.11 27.79
CA GLU A 187 4.35 -10.04 28.40
C GLU A 187 3.15 -9.67 27.54
N LYS A 188 2.15 -9.04 28.15
CA LYS A 188 1.01 -8.49 27.40
C LYS A 188 1.44 -7.20 26.70
N LEU A 189 1.06 -7.07 25.44
CA LEU A 189 1.33 -5.84 24.70
C LEU A 189 0.45 -4.69 25.20
N PRO A 190 0.95 -3.44 25.15
CA PRO A 190 0.16 -2.26 25.47
C PRO A 190 -1.15 -2.19 24.67
N PRO A 191 -2.21 -1.57 25.23
CA PRO A 191 -3.43 -1.31 24.47
C PRO A 191 -3.11 -0.46 23.24
N GLY A 192 -3.70 -0.81 22.10
CA GLY A 192 -3.45 -0.11 20.83
C GLY A 192 -2.09 -0.37 20.20
N PHE A 193 -1.26 -1.28 20.75
CA PHE A 193 0.03 -1.63 20.14
C PHE A 193 -0.11 -1.93 18.64
N GLN A 194 0.80 -1.38 17.83
CA GLN A 194 0.81 -1.48 16.36
C GLN A 194 -0.39 -0.85 15.64
N ARG A 195 -1.28 -0.13 16.33
CA ARG A 195 -2.34 0.66 15.67
C ARG A 195 -1.77 1.96 15.11
N SER A 196 -2.43 2.51 14.10
CA SER A 196 -2.10 3.82 13.54
C SER A 196 -1.93 4.90 14.61
N GLU A 197 -2.83 4.92 15.60
CA GLU A 197 -2.81 5.86 16.73
C GLU A 197 -1.62 5.62 17.66
N PHE A 198 -1.09 4.40 17.74
CA PHE A 198 0.14 4.13 18.47
C PHE A 198 1.37 4.53 17.66
N LEU A 199 1.35 4.32 16.34
CA LEU A 199 2.49 4.58 15.46
C LEU A 199 2.73 6.07 15.20
N ILE A 200 1.66 6.88 15.14
CA ILE A 200 1.78 8.34 15.04
C ILE A 200 2.51 8.91 16.28
N GLU A 201 2.17 8.43 17.48
CA GLU A 201 2.81 8.83 18.74
C GLU A 201 4.28 8.38 18.85
N LYS A 202 4.70 7.44 18.00
CA LYS A 202 6.09 6.98 17.88
C LYS A 202 6.83 7.61 16.71
N GLY A 203 6.20 8.51 15.96
CA GLY A 203 6.80 9.20 14.80
C GLY A 203 7.07 8.29 13.60
N ALA A 204 6.38 7.14 13.50
CA ALA A 204 6.53 6.23 12.37
C ALA A 204 5.59 6.57 11.19
N ILE A 205 4.56 7.38 11.44
CA ILE A 205 3.53 7.80 10.50
C ILE A 205 3.42 9.32 10.60
N ASP A 206 3.15 10.01 9.49
CA ASP A 206 3.03 11.47 9.45
C ASP A 206 1.61 11.94 9.76
N MET A 207 0.60 11.17 9.36
CA MET A 207 -0.81 11.50 9.62
C MET A 207 -1.75 10.30 9.53
N ILE A 208 -2.90 10.42 10.20
CA ILE A 208 -3.99 9.45 10.13
C ILE A 208 -5.15 10.06 9.35
N VAL A 209 -5.53 9.43 8.24
CA VAL A 209 -6.54 9.98 7.31
C VAL A 209 -7.66 8.98 7.08
N ARG A 210 -8.90 9.45 7.25
CA ARG A 210 -10.10 8.64 7.00
C ARG A 210 -10.33 8.46 5.50
N ARG A 211 -10.83 7.28 5.10
CA ARG A 211 -11.11 6.96 3.68
C ARG A 211 -11.92 8.00 2.91
N PRO A 212 -13.02 8.57 3.44
CA PRO A 212 -13.84 9.51 2.65
C PRO A 212 -13.09 10.79 2.25
N VAL A 213 -12.11 11.22 3.04
CA VAL A 213 -11.31 12.43 2.78
C VAL A 213 -9.93 12.11 2.21
N MET A 214 -9.59 10.82 2.04
CA MET A 214 -8.27 10.37 1.57
C MET A 214 -7.96 10.92 0.18
N ARG A 215 -8.92 10.85 -0.75
CA ARG A 215 -8.77 11.35 -2.12
C ARG A 215 -8.39 12.84 -2.15
N GLN A 216 -9.13 13.66 -1.41
CA GLN A 216 -8.90 15.11 -1.30
C GLN A 216 -7.56 15.40 -0.61
N THR A 217 -7.24 14.66 0.45
CA THR A 217 -6.00 14.83 1.22
C THR A 217 -4.78 14.54 0.34
N LEU A 218 -4.79 13.42 -0.39
CA LEU A 218 -3.71 13.05 -1.31
C LEU A 218 -3.53 14.12 -2.40
N ALA A 219 -4.61 14.59 -3.01
CA ALA A 219 -4.55 15.63 -4.05
C ALA A 219 -4.00 16.97 -3.50
N SER A 220 -4.42 17.35 -2.30
CA SER A 220 -3.95 18.55 -1.60
C SER A 220 -2.46 18.48 -1.28
N ILE A 221 -1.97 17.33 -0.81
CA ILE A 221 -0.54 17.13 -0.49
C ILE A 221 0.29 17.11 -1.77
N LEU A 222 -0.10 16.28 -2.75
CA LEU A 222 0.63 16.13 -4.00
C LEU A 222 0.71 17.43 -4.79
N SER A 223 -0.34 18.26 -4.81
CA SER A 223 -0.29 19.57 -5.49
C SER A 223 0.77 20.48 -4.88
N LYS A 224 0.96 20.46 -3.55
CA LYS A 224 2.01 21.24 -2.89
C LYS A 224 3.40 20.71 -3.24
N LEU A 225 3.60 19.38 -3.17
CA LEU A 225 4.88 18.74 -3.45
C LEU A 225 5.30 18.87 -4.92
N THR A 226 4.34 18.95 -5.84
CA THR A 226 4.57 19.09 -7.28
C THR A 226 4.46 20.52 -7.79
N ASN A 227 4.28 21.50 -6.89
CA ASN A 227 4.07 22.92 -7.22
C ASN A 227 2.95 23.15 -8.26
N GLN A 228 1.87 22.39 -8.15
CA GLN A 228 0.65 22.50 -8.95
C GLN A 228 -0.42 23.32 -8.22
N PRO A 229 -1.38 23.93 -8.95
CA PRO A 229 -2.51 24.60 -8.33
C PRO A 229 -3.26 23.69 -7.34
N GLN A 230 -3.80 24.27 -6.28
CA GLN A 230 -4.66 23.50 -5.37
C GLN A 230 -5.88 23.00 -6.14
N PRO A 231 -6.21 21.70 -6.05
CA PRO A 231 -7.42 21.17 -6.66
C PRO A 231 -8.65 21.80 -6.01
N HIS A 232 -9.64 22.15 -6.84
CA HIS A 232 -10.93 22.58 -6.35
C HIS A 232 -11.73 21.36 -5.91
N PHE A 233 -12.15 21.33 -4.65
CA PHE A 233 -13.04 20.30 -4.15
C PHE A 233 -14.46 20.87 -4.16
N ASP A 234 -15.38 20.21 -4.86
CA ASP A 234 -16.80 20.48 -4.66
C ASP A 234 -17.11 20.29 -3.17
N GLU A 235 -17.69 21.29 -2.52
CA GLU A 235 -17.93 21.31 -1.07
C GLU A 235 -18.80 20.13 -0.63
N ALA A 236 -18.15 19.06 -0.17
CA ALA A 236 -18.77 18.01 0.62
C ALA A 236 -17.75 17.35 1.56
N ALA A 237 -17.51 18.03 2.69
CA ALA A 237 -17.34 17.50 4.06
C ALA A 237 -16.19 18.20 4.81
N PRO A 238 -16.45 18.74 6.02
CA PRO A 238 -15.43 19.41 6.80
C PRO A 238 -14.33 18.44 7.24
N VAL A 239 -13.09 18.90 7.10
CA VAL A 239 -11.93 18.33 7.79
C VAL A 239 -12.17 18.57 9.28
N ILE A 240 -12.59 17.53 10.01
CA ILE A 240 -12.65 17.61 11.47
C ILE A 240 -11.20 17.63 11.96
N ALA A 241 -10.72 18.83 12.28
CA ALA A 241 -9.56 19.03 13.13
C ALA A 241 -9.81 18.35 14.48
N GLN A 242 -8.75 17.73 15.01
CA GLN A 242 -8.72 16.95 16.24
C GLN A 242 -9.59 17.56 17.36
N GLU A 243 -10.63 16.84 17.78
CA GLU A 243 -11.17 17.02 19.12
C GLU A 243 -10.27 16.25 20.09
N ASN A 244 -9.35 16.98 20.71
CA ASN A 244 -8.87 16.67 22.04
C ASN A 244 -10.07 16.63 22.98
N GLN A 245 -10.46 15.44 23.43
CA GLN A 245 -11.10 15.28 24.73
C GLN A 245 -10.45 14.11 25.45
N ALA A 246 -9.43 14.46 26.22
CA ALA A 246 -9.32 13.94 27.56
C ALA A 246 -10.62 14.29 28.30
N ASP A 247 -11.33 13.30 28.83
CA ASP A 247 -11.91 13.35 30.19
C ASP A 247 -12.65 12.04 30.53
N ALA A 248 -12.39 11.59 31.76
CA ALA A 248 -13.01 10.54 32.57
C ALA A 248 -12.65 9.06 32.30
#